data_AF-A0A0C2IFA9-F1
#
_entry.id   AF-A0A0C2IFA9-F1
#
_cell.length_a   1.000
_cell.length_b   1.000
_cell.length_c   1.000
_cell.angle_alpha   90.00
_cell.angle_beta   90.00
_cell.angle_gamma   90.00
#
_symmetry.space_group_name_H-M   'P 1'
#
loop_
_entity.id
_entity.type
_entity.pdbx_description
1 polymer ?
#
loop_
_entity_poly.entity_id
_entity_poly.type
_entity_poly.pdbx_seq_one_letter_code
_entity_poly.pdbx_strand_id
1 'polypeptide(L)'
;MEADSDLNDKRKLSKEVHAQHIETAQKCKKDRKWEGTVIVTSEAGNAYFEAAKVAENELVEHGVFSRNYRSSAICYHISRSKRAYEACHKTIEAHLKDEAINDAIHMSVMSGYQYETDCEDFLISNEFYNKAEDLRVNYNLKHSCELTHENMQGFIVDVSEELDKNPKNSLRIINSKSKVVHKAGICRKCVYFWIEFFEYFKGIRKLVNQYPNYNYYRGNIDSLKEYHEKFKEKLTQTIAYVEKLSERRKRVVTDNDRSEQPKDA
;
A
#
# COMPACT_ATOMS: atom_id res chain seq x y z
N MET A 1 6.30 -13.67 -44.18
CA MET A 1 7.68 -13.38 -43.75
C MET A 1 7.89 -11.89 -43.50
N GLU A 2 7.34 -10.99 -44.33
CA GLU A 2 7.42 -9.52 -44.08
C GLU A 2 6.60 -9.05 -42.87
N ALA A 3 5.37 -9.56 -42.67
CA ALA A 3 4.51 -9.17 -41.54
C ALA A 3 5.09 -9.50 -40.14
N ASP A 4 5.90 -10.56 -40.04
CA ASP A 4 6.57 -10.94 -38.79
C ASP A 4 7.80 -10.06 -38.49
N SER A 5 8.40 -9.45 -39.51
CA SER A 5 9.50 -8.50 -39.36
C SER A 5 8.99 -7.18 -38.78
N ASP A 6 7.89 -6.64 -39.34
CA ASP A 6 7.30 -5.37 -38.91
C ASP A 6 6.79 -5.40 -37.46
N LEU A 7 6.21 -6.53 -37.03
CA LEU A 7 5.76 -6.72 -35.65
C LEU A 7 6.93 -6.76 -34.66
N ASN A 8 8.05 -7.36 -35.05
CA ASN A 8 9.25 -7.40 -34.21
C ASN A 8 9.91 -6.02 -34.08
N ASP A 9 9.98 -5.26 -35.17
CA ASP A 9 10.53 -3.90 -35.15
C ASP A 9 9.67 -2.96 -34.32
N LYS A 10 8.33 -3.05 -34.44
CA LYS A 10 7.41 -2.30 -33.59
C LYS A 10 7.63 -2.62 -32.11
N ARG A 11 7.66 -3.91 -31.75
CA ARG A 11 7.86 -4.33 -30.36
C ARG A 11 9.20 -3.87 -29.79
N LYS A 12 10.26 -3.89 -30.61
CA LYS A 12 11.59 -3.39 -30.20
C LYS A 12 11.53 -1.89 -29.90
N LEU A 13 10.91 -1.11 -30.78
CA LEU A 13 10.72 0.33 -30.56
C LEU A 13 9.93 0.60 -29.28
N SER A 14 8.84 -0.13 -29.03
CA SER A 14 8.04 -0.01 -27.80
C SER A 14 8.88 -0.27 -26.54
N LYS A 15 9.79 -1.23 -26.58
CA LYS A 15 10.70 -1.52 -25.45
C LYS A 15 11.67 -0.37 -25.20
N GLU A 16 12.18 0.24 -26.26
CA GLU A 16 13.08 1.39 -26.16
C GLU A 16 12.36 2.61 -25.59
N VAL A 17 11.15 2.93 -26.09
CA VAL A 17 10.32 4.03 -25.59
C VAL A 17 9.96 3.82 -24.11
N HIS A 18 9.55 2.60 -23.74
CA HIS A 18 9.29 2.25 -22.35
C HIS A 18 10.52 2.49 -21.46
N ALA A 19 11.69 1.98 -21.87
CA ALA A 19 12.93 2.14 -21.12
C ALA A 19 13.32 3.61 -20.93
N GLN A 20 13.15 4.44 -21.96
CA GLN A 20 13.40 5.89 -21.88
C GLN A 20 12.50 6.58 -20.84
N HIS A 21 11.22 6.23 -20.80
CA HIS A 21 10.31 6.76 -19.79
C HIS A 21 10.69 6.31 -18.37
N ILE A 22 11.10 5.05 -18.19
CA ILE A 22 11.58 4.56 -16.89
C ILE A 22 12.85 5.28 -16.45
N GLU A 23 13.82 5.45 -17.34
CA GLU A 23 15.05 6.18 -17.07
C GLU A 23 14.76 7.63 -16.66
N THR A 24 13.90 8.31 -17.41
CA THR A 24 13.41 9.66 -17.09
C THR A 24 12.83 9.71 -15.68
N ALA A 25 11.92 8.80 -15.36
CA ALA A 25 11.27 8.76 -14.06
C ALA A 25 12.26 8.48 -12.91
N GLN A 26 13.27 7.64 -13.14
CA GLN A 26 14.32 7.34 -12.17
C GLN A 26 15.28 8.52 -11.97
N LYS A 27 15.62 9.24 -13.04
CA LYS A 27 16.45 10.45 -12.98
C LYS A 27 15.77 11.53 -12.14
N CYS A 28 14.50 11.83 -12.42
CA CYS A 28 13.70 12.75 -11.61
C CYS A 28 13.69 12.36 -10.12
N LYS A 29 13.63 11.05 -9.80
CA LYS A 29 13.69 10.57 -8.41
C LYS A 29 15.08 10.74 -7.76
N LYS A 30 16.17 10.57 -8.51
CA LYS A 30 17.57 10.63 -8.05
C LYS A 30 18.06 12.05 -7.84
N ASP A 31 17.55 13.02 -8.60
CA ASP A 31 17.96 14.42 -8.51
C ASP A 31 17.47 15.11 -7.21
N ARG A 32 16.70 14.39 -6.38
CA ARG A 32 16.48 14.55 -4.92
C ARG A 32 16.57 15.98 -4.34
N LYS A 33 15.84 16.95 -4.89
CA LYS A 33 15.25 18.05 -4.10
C LYS A 33 13.81 17.67 -3.70
N TRP A 34 13.67 16.62 -2.90
CA TRP A 34 12.37 16.32 -2.24
C TRP A 34 12.05 17.34 -1.14
N GLU A 35 13.07 18.06 -0.66
CA GLU A 35 12.91 19.29 0.10
C GLU A 35 12.55 20.44 -0.86
N GLY A 36 11.27 20.54 -1.22
CA GLY A 36 10.70 21.81 -1.66
C GLY A 36 10.25 21.95 -3.12
N THR A 37 10.07 20.90 -3.93
CA THR A 37 9.48 21.11 -5.27
C THR A 37 8.51 20.02 -5.73
N VAL A 38 7.21 20.37 -5.65
CA VAL A 38 6.03 19.61 -6.16
C VAL A 38 6.14 19.24 -7.65
N ILE A 39 6.97 19.97 -8.42
CA ILE A 39 7.07 19.86 -9.87
C ILE A 39 7.82 18.57 -10.30
N VAL A 40 8.93 18.23 -9.65
CA VAL A 40 9.79 17.09 -10.03
C VAL A 40 9.09 15.74 -9.81
N THR A 41 8.25 15.67 -8.78
CA THR A 41 7.48 14.47 -8.44
C THR A 41 6.34 14.23 -9.44
N SER A 42 5.78 15.31 -10.02
CA SER A 42 4.80 15.23 -11.11
C SER A 42 5.42 14.73 -12.42
N GLU A 43 6.63 15.18 -12.78
CA GLU A 43 7.34 14.71 -13.98
C GLU A 43 7.69 13.22 -13.90
N ALA A 44 8.18 12.76 -12.74
CA ALA A 44 8.38 11.34 -12.50
C ALA A 44 7.06 10.56 -12.62
N GLY A 45 5.98 11.11 -12.08
CA GLY A 45 4.62 10.56 -12.19
C GLY A 45 4.19 10.41 -13.65
N ASN A 46 4.37 11.45 -14.47
CA ASN A 46 4.06 11.45 -15.90
C ASN A 46 4.87 10.38 -16.63
N ALA A 47 6.17 10.33 -16.39
CA ALA A 47 7.05 9.38 -17.05
C ALA A 47 6.68 7.92 -16.72
N TYR A 48 6.40 7.59 -15.46
CA TYR A 48 5.89 6.26 -15.11
C TYR A 48 4.52 5.97 -15.76
N PHE A 49 3.64 6.96 -15.86
CA PHE A 49 2.31 6.80 -16.46
C PHE A 49 2.40 6.47 -17.95
N GLU A 50 3.24 7.20 -18.70
CA GLU A 50 3.44 6.94 -20.12
C GLU A 50 4.18 5.61 -20.35
N ALA A 51 5.15 5.25 -19.50
CA ALA A 51 5.74 3.92 -19.52
C ALA A 51 4.69 2.81 -19.31
N ALA A 52 3.71 3.03 -18.44
CA ALA A 52 2.63 2.07 -18.20
C ALA A 52 1.75 1.89 -19.44
N LYS A 53 1.36 2.98 -20.11
CA LYS A 53 0.57 2.93 -21.36
C LYS A 53 1.27 2.16 -22.48
N VAL A 54 2.57 2.41 -22.67
CA VAL A 54 3.37 1.68 -23.68
C VAL A 54 3.42 0.19 -23.35
N ALA A 55 3.65 -0.15 -22.08
CA ALA A 55 3.68 -1.54 -21.65
C ALA A 55 2.31 -2.24 -21.82
N GLU A 56 1.23 -1.57 -21.47
CA GLU A 56 -0.15 -2.07 -21.57
C GLU A 56 -0.56 -2.36 -23.02
N ASN A 57 -0.19 -1.47 -23.95
CA ASN A 57 -0.62 -1.59 -25.35
C ASN A 57 0.30 -2.48 -26.20
N GLU A 58 1.60 -2.57 -25.88
CA GLU A 58 2.59 -3.05 -26.85
C GLU A 58 3.54 -4.13 -26.34
N LEU A 59 3.74 -4.27 -25.02
CA LEU A 59 4.78 -5.16 -24.50
C LEU A 59 4.28 -6.55 -24.08
N VAL A 60 2.98 -6.70 -23.76
CA VAL A 60 2.35 -7.95 -23.30
C VAL A 60 3.14 -8.60 -22.14
N GLU A 61 3.86 -7.78 -21.36
CA GLU A 61 4.60 -8.25 -20.19
C GLU A 61 3.72 -8.07 -18.97
N HIS A 62 3.13 -9.18 -18.52
CA HIS A 62 2.28 -9.23 -17.32
C HIS A 62 2.97 -8.58 -16.12
N GLY A 63 2.24 -7.71 -15.42
CA GLY A 63 2.72 -7.03 -14.23
C GLY A 63 3.71 -5.87 -14.43
N VAL A 64 4.16 -5.57 -15.66
CA VAL A 64 5.03 -4.40 -15.90
C VAL A 64 4.23 -3.09 -15.84
N PHE A 65 3.10 -3.04 -16.52
CA PHE A 65 2.27 -1.83 -16.59
C PHE A 65 1.56 -1.53 -15.26
N SER A 66 1.11 -2.54 -14.49
CA SER A 66 0.55 -2.34 -13.15
C SER A 66 1.57 -1.72 -12.18
N ARG A 67 2.83 -2.18 -12.19
CA ARG A 67 3.92 -1.58 -11.39
C ARG A 67 4.22 -0.13 -11.79
N ASN A 68 4.14 0.18 -13.07
CA ASN A 68 4.37 1.54 -13.57
C ASN A 68 3.22 2.49 -13.20
N TYR A 69 1.96 2.08 -13.40
CA TYR A 69 0.81 2.86 -12.93
C TYR A 69 0.85 3.08 -11.41
N ARG A 70 1.21 2.05 -10.63
CA ARG A 70 1.38 2.19 -9.18
C ARG A 70 2.46 3.21 -8.83
N SER A 71 3.60 3.15 -9.50
CA SER A 71 4.72 4.08 -9.28
C SER A 71 4.32 5.52 -9.64
N SER A 72 3.52 5.68 -10.69
CA SER A 72 2.94 6.96 -11.08
C SER A 72 1.96 7.49 -10.02
N ALA A 73 1.05 6.66 -9.53
CA ALA A 73 0.09 7.02 -8.48
C ALA A 73 0.78 7.52 -7.22
N ILE A 74 1.84 6.82 -6.76
CA ILE A 74 2.65 7.24 -5.60
C ILE A 74 3.29 8.61 -5.85
N CYS A 75 3.87 8.82 -7.04
CA CYS A 75 4.48 10.10 -7.41
C CYS A 75 3.47 11.25 -7.41
N TYR A 76 2.29 11.04 -8.01
CA TYR A 76 1.22 12.05 -8.02
C TYR A 76 0.64 12.31 -6.63
N HIS A 77 0.53 11.29 -5.80
CA HIS A 77 0.04 11.45 -4.43
C HIS A 77 0.99 12.31 -3.60
N ILE A 78 2.30 12.04 -3.68
CA ILE A 78 3.32 12.88 -3.03
C ILE A 78 3.30 14.32 -3.59
N SER A 79 3.03 14.49 -4.88
CA SER A 79 2.91 15.81 -5.51
C SER A 79 1.54 16.48 -5.30
N ARG A 80 0.60 15.82 -4.62
CA ARG A 80 -0.80 16.27 -4.47
C ARG A 80 -1.49 16.57 -5.80
N SER A 81 -1.09 15.86 -6.86
CA SER A 81 -1.68 15.99 -8.19
C SER A 81 -3.03 15.27 -8.24
N LYS A 82 -4.03 15.91 -8.86
CA LYS A 82 -5.34 15.29 -9.15
C LYS A 82 -5.23 14.02 -10.00
N ARG A 83 -4.13 13.86 -10.74
CA ARG A 83 -3.84 12.65 -11.55
C ARG A 83 -3.60 11.40 -10.70
N ALA A 84 -3.37 11.55 -9.38
CA ALA A 84 -3.25 10.41 -8.47
C ALA A 84 -4.49 9.49 -8.54
N TYR A 85 -5.69 10.09 -8.65
CA TYR A 85 -6.95 9.36 -8.70
C TYR A 85 -7.01 8.43 -9.93
N GLU A 86 -6.73 9.00 -11.11
CA GLU A 86 -6.68 8.26 -12.38
C GLU A 86 -5.62 7.14 -12.34
N ALA A 87 -4.42 7.44 -11.83
CA ALA A 87 -3.34 6.46 -11.75
C ALA A 87 -3.67 5.31 -10.77
N CYS A 88 -4.36 5.58 -9.66
CA CYS A 88 -4.86 4.55 -8.75
C CYS A 88 -5.86 3.62 -9.47
N HIS A 89 -6.85 4.17 -10.17
CA HIS A 89 -7.80 3.36 -10.95
C HIS A 89 -7.11 2.53 -12.04
N LYS A 90 -6.19 3.14 -12.80
CA LYS A 90 -5.40 2.42 -13.82
C LYS A 90 -4.58 1.28 -13.24
N THR A 91 -4.04 1.45 -12.03
CA THR A 91 -3.33 0.37 -11.32
C THR A 91 -4.27 -0.79 -10.98
N ILE A 92 -5.49 -0.50 -10.50
CA ILE A 92 -6.49 -1.52 -10.17
C ILE A 92 -6.95 -2.25 -11.44
N GLU A 93 -7.29 -1.51 -12.50
CA GLU A 93 -7.65 -2.07 -13.81
C GLU A 93 -6.55 -2.99 -14.36
N ALA A 94 -5.29 -2.58 -14.21
CA ALA A 94 -4.15 -3.36 -14.67
C ALA A 94 -4.05 -4.71 -13.94
N HIS A 95 -4.23 -4.73 -12.62
CA HIS A 95 -4.26 -5.97 -11.86
C HIS A 95 -5.46 -6.86 -12.22
N LEU A 96 -6.62 -6.27 -12.53
CA LEU A 96 -7.78 -7.04 -12.99
C LEU A 96 -7.55 -7.69 -14.36
N LYS A 97 -6.87 -6.99 -15.29
CA LYS A 97 -6.47 -7.54 -16.59
C LYS A 97 -5.49 -8.70 -16.48
N ASP A 98 -4.61 -8.64 -15.48
CA ASP A 98 -3.66 -9.72 -15.16
C ASP A 98 -4.28 -10.83 -14.28
N GLU A 99 -5.61 -10.81 -14.05
CA GLU A 99 -6.34 -11.73 -13.17
C GLU A 99 -5.81 -11.77 -11.71
N ALA A 100 -5.04 -10.76 -11.32
CA ALA A 100 -4.44 -10.59 -10.00
C ALA A 100 -5.44 -9.95 -9.02
N ILE A 101 -6.57 -10.61 -8.77
CA ILE A 101 -7.72 -10.05 -8.03
C ILE A 101 -7.35 -9.58 -6.62
N ASN A 102 -6.53 -10.36 -5.90
CA ASN A 102 -6.09 -9.99 -4.55
C ASN A 102 -5.23 -8.70 -4.56
N ASP A 103 -4.41 -8.51 -5.58
CA ASP A 103 -3.61 -7.29 -5.73
C ASP A 103 -4.49 -6.10 -6.10
N ALA A 104 -5.50 -6.29 -6.96
CA ALA A 104 -6.49 -5.26 -7.26
C ALA A 104 -7.24 -4.80 -6.00
N ILE A 105 -7.68 -5.76 -5.16
CA ILE A 105 -8.32 -5.48 -3.86
C ILE A 105 -7.34 -4.74 -2.93
N HIS A 106 -6.11 -5.21 -2.81
CA HIS A 106 -5.09 -4.58 -1.98
C HIS A 106 -4.84 -3.14 -2.40
N MET A 107 -4.66 -2.90 -3.69
CA MET A 107 -4.45 -1.56 -4.24
C MET A 107 -5.64 -0.65 -3.98
N SER A 108 -6.86 -1.16 -4.16
CA SER A 108 -8.08 -0.41 -3.83
C SER A 108 -8.13 0.00 -2.35
N VAL A 109 -7.83 -0.91 -1.42
CA VAL A 109 -7.79 -0.57 0.02
C VAL A 109 -6.68 0.43 0.34
N MET A 110 -5.49 0.28 -0.23
CA MET A 110 -4.37 1.21 0.00
C MET A 110 -4.64 2.61 -0.57
N SER A 111 -5.26 2.72 -1.75
CA SER A 111 -5.69 4.00 -2.30
C SER A 111 -6.73 4.66 -1.41
N GLY A 112 -7.71 3.90 -0.91
CA GLY A 112 -8.71 4.40 0.04
C GLY A 112 -8.05 4.96 1.32
N TYR A 113 -7.10 4.21 1.88
CA TYR A 113 -6.32 4.63 3.04
C TYR A 113 -5.58 5.95 2.78
N GLN A 114 -4.86 6.06 1.65
CA GLN A 114 -4.08 7.25 1.31
C GLN A 114 -4.94 8.50 1.19
N TYR A 115 -6.09 8.42 0.52
CA TYR A 115 -7.02 9.55 0.41
C TYR A 115 -7.61 9.95 1.76
N GLU A 116 -7.90 8.97 2.61
CA GLU A 116 -8.43 9.21 3.95
C GLU A 116 -7.41 9.85 4.89
N THR A 117 -6.16 9.38 4.90
CA THR A 117 -5.16 9.85 5.85
C THR A 117 -4.44 11.10 5.40
N ASP A 118 -4.13 11.21 4.10
CA ASP A 118 -3.21 12.25 3.61
C ASP A 118 -3.98 13.44 3.03
N CYS A 119 -5.20 13.22 2.54
CA CYS A 119 -6.06 14.24 1.96
C CYS A 119 -7.31 14.56 2.79
N GLU A 120 -7.62 13.75 3.81
CA GLU A 120 -8.89 13.78 4.54
C GLU A 120 -10.12 13.73 3.60
N ASP A 121 -9.97 13.10 2.43
CA ASP A 121 -11.02 12.97 1.43
C ASP A 121 -11.84 11.69 1.68
N PHE A 122 -12.85 11.84 2.53
CA PHE A 122 -13.71 10.72 2.92
C PHE A 122 -14.59 10.20 1.78
N LEU A 123 -14.89 11.03 0.78
CA LEU A 123 -15.70 10.64 -0.36
C LEU A 123 -14.90 9.71 -1.28
N ILE A 124 -13.73 10.17 -1.74
CA ILE A 124 -12.86 9.38 -2.61
C ILE A 124 -12.36 8.13 -1.89
N SER A 125 -12.00 8.23 -0.60
CA SER A 125 -11.59 7.04 0.15
C SER A 125 -12.70 5.98 0.22
N ASN A 126 -13.97 6.39 0.40
CA ASN A 126 -15.10 5.48 0.39
C ASN A 126 -15.29 4.79 -0.97
N GLU A 127 -15.12 5.51 -2.09
CA GLU A 127 -15.18 4.91 -3.43
C GLU A 127 -14.20 3.73 -3.55
N PHE A 128 -12.95 3.95 -3.15
CA PHE A 128 -11.91 2.91 -3.21
C PHE A 128 -12.15 1.76 -2.22
N TYR A 129 -12.66 2.03 -1.02
CA TYR A 129 -13.00 0.95 -0.09
C TYR A 129 -14.19 0.12 -0.57
N ASN A 130 -15.22 0.78 -1.13
CA ASN A 130 -16.39 0.10 -1.69
C ASN A 130 -15.97 -0.74 -2.89
N LYS A 131 -15.13 -0.20 -3.78
CA LYS A 131 -14.56 -0.96 -4.90
C LYS A 131 -13.84 -2.23 -4.44
N ALA A 132 -13.08 -2.17 -3.34
CA ALA A 132 -12.43 -3.34 -2.78
C ALA A 132 -13.42 -4.40 -2.31
N GLU A 133 -14.56 -3.98 -1.74
CA GLU A 133 -15.62 -4.88 -1.29
C GLU A 133 -16.41 -5.47 -2.47
N ASP A 134 -16.75 -4.66 -3.46
CA ASP A 134 -17.39 -5.12 -4.69
C ASP A 134 -16.55 -6.20 -5.38
N LEU A 135 -15.22 -6.01 -5.43
CA LEU A 135 -14.29 -7.01 -5.96
C LEU A 135 -14.31 -8.30 -5.13
N ARG A 136 -14.39 -8.23 -3.80
CA ARG A 136 -14.52 -9.44 -2.97
C ARG A 136 -15.82 -10.18 -3.27
N VAL A 137 -16.94 -9.47 -3.36
CA VAL A 137 -18.25 -10.05 -3.67
C VAL A 137 -18.24 -10.70 -5.06
N ASN A 138 -17.79 -9.97 -6.08
CA ASN A 138 -17.80 -10.42 -7.47
C ASN A 138 -16.96 -11.68 -7.70
N TYR A 139 -15.88 -11.87 -6.94
CA TYR A 139 -14.99 -13.03 -7.05
C TYR A 139 -15.15 -14.03 -5.89
N ASN A 140 -16.20 -13.90 -5.08
CA ASN A 140 -16.51 -14.77 -3.94
C ASN A 140 -15.33 -14.96 -2.96
N LEU A 141 -14.61 -13.87 -2.69
CA LEU A 141 -13.47 -13.84 -1.79
C LEU A 141 -13.92 -13.42 -0.39
N LYS A 142 -13.82 -14.34 0.56
CA LYS A 142 -14.11 -14.04 1.98
C LYS A 142 -12.94 -13.31 2.61
N HIS A 143 -13.24 -12.28 3.40
CA HIS A 143 -12.26 -11.62 4.26
C HIS A 143 -12.66 -11.79 5.73
N SER A 144 -11.76 -12.39 6.51
CA SER A 144 -11.79 -12.35 7.97
C SER A 144 -10.80 -11.28 8.43
N CYS A 145 -11.28 -10.29 9.17
CA CYS A 145 -10.45 -9.20 9.66
C CYS A 145 -9.58 -9.71 10.82
N GLU A 146 -8.37 -10.20 10.52
CA GLU A 146 -7.44 -10.77 11.51
C GLU A 146 -6.69 -9.71 12.34
N LEU A 147 -6.71 -8.46 11.88
CA LEU A 147 -6.05 -7.31 12.48
C LEU A 147 -7.09 -6.39 13.16
N THR A 148 -7.78 -6.93 14.16
CA THR A 148 -8.60 -6.10 15.07
C THR A 148 -7.75 -5.57 16.22
N HIS A 149 -8.27 -4.57 16.93
CA HIS A 149 -7.65 -4.05 18.13
C HIS A 149 -7.33 -5.16 19.14
N GLU A 150 -8.30 -6.03 19.43
CA GLU A 150 -8.19 -7.13 20.39
C GLU A 150 -7.12 -8.14 19.95
N ASN A 151 -7.16 -8.54 18.67
CA ASN A 151 -6.19 -9.47 18.12
C ASN A 151 -4.76 -8.93 18.15
N MET A 152 -4.60 -7.62 17.96
CA MET A 152 -3.29 -6.97 17.98
C MET A 152 -2.76 -6.77 19.40
N GLN A 153 -3.63 -6.51 20.37
CA GLN A 153 -3.25 -6.52 21.79
C GLN A 153 -2.82 -7.92 22.24
N GLY A 154 -3.58 -8.96 21.91
CA GLY A 154 -3.20 -10.35 22.22
C GLY A 154 -1.84 -10.70 21.61
N PHE A 155 -1.63 -10.34 20.34
CA PHE A 155 -0.33 -10.52 19.68
C PHE A 155 0.83 -9.82 20.41
N ILE A 156 0.62 -8.58 20.88
CA ILE A 156 1.64 -7.87 21.67
C ILE A 156 1.99 -8.65 22.94
N VAL A 157 0.99 -9.14 23.67
CA VAL A 157 1.17 -9.86 24.92
C VAL A 157 1.96 -11.15 24.65
N ASP A 158 1.52 -11.95 23.68
CA ASP A 158 2.17 -13.20 23.30
C ASP A 158 3.66 -13.00 22.94
N VAL A 159 3.95 -11.95 22.14
CA VAL A 159 5.33 -11.63 21.76
C VAL A 159 6.14 -11.13 22.95
N SER A 160 5.57 -10.26 23.80
CA SER A 160 6.26 -9.72 24.99
C SER A 160 6.65 -10.83 25.96
N GLU A 161 5.73 -11.73 26.28
CA GLU A 161 6.00 -12.84 27.18
C GLU A 161 7.10 -13.76 26.66
N GLU A 162 7.07 -14.07 25.36
CA GLU A 162 8.07 -14.92 24.74
C GLU A 162 9.41 -14.22 24.54
N LEU A 163 9.46 -12.90 24.43
CA LEU A 163 10.72 -12.16 24.40
C LEU A 163 11.51 -12.28 25.70
N ASP A 164 10.83 -12.45 26.84
CA ASP A 164 11.48 -12.64 28.12
C ASP A 164 11.81 -14.12 28.40
N LYS A 165 10.93 -15.04 27.99
CA LYS A 165 11.06 -16.49 28.25
C LYS A 165 11.91 -17.21 27.20
N ASN A 166 11.59 -17.02 25.92
CA ASN A 166 12.20 -17.72 24.79
C ASN A 166 12.17 -16.87 23.50
N PRO A 167 13.17 -15.99 23.29
CA PRO A 167 13.22 -15.08 22.15
C PRO A 167 13.18 -15.74 20.76
N LYS A 168 13.44 -17.04 20.64
CA LYS A 168 13.23 -17.77 19.38
C LYS A 168 11.76 -17.99 19.09
N ASN A 169 10.98 -18.28 20.14
CA ASN A 169 9.56 -18.52 20.01
C ASN A 169 8.80 -17.23 19.68
N SER A 170 9.24 -16.07 20.19
CA SER A 170 8.66 -14.79 19.81
C SER A 170 8.77 -14.52 18.30
N LEU A 171 9.92 -14.80 17.68
CA LEU A 171 10.05 -14.74 16.21
C LEU A 171 9.11 -15.71 15.49
N ARG A 172 8.92 -16.91 16.03
CA ARG A 172 7.99 -17.89 15.45
C ARG A 172 6.56 -17.36 15.47
N ILE A 173 6.16 -16.70 16.55
CA ILE A 173 4.85 -16.04 16.68
C ILE A 173 4.71 -14.92 15.65
N ILE A 174 5.69 -14.00 15.58
CA ILE A 174 5.73 -12.89 14.61
C ILE A 174 5.60 -13.41 13.17
N ASN A 175 6.40 -14.41 12.80
CA ASN A 175 6.38 -15.01 11.46
C ASN A 175 5.04 -15.70 11.16
N SER A 176 4.45 -16.38 12.15
CA SER A 176 3.16 -17.07 11.99
C SER A 176 2.04 -16.06 11.79
N LYS A 177 1.98 -15.00 12.61
CA LYS A 177 1.00 -13.92 12.45
C LYS A 177 1.15 -13.23 11.10
N SER A 178 2.39 -12.98 10.65
CA SER A 178 2.64 -12.37 9.34
C SER A 178 2.07 -13.18 8.17
N LYS A 179 2.22 -14.51 8.19
CA LYS A 179 1.60 -15.38 7.17
C LYS A 179 0.08 -15.32 7.18
N VAL A 180 -0.53 -15.33 8.37
CA VAL A 180 -1.99 -15.23 8.53
C VAL A 180 -2.50 -13.91 7.96
N VAL A 181 -1.85 -12.80 8.33
CA VAL A 181 -2.20 -11.45 7.88
C VAL A 181 -2.05 -11.30 6.36
N HIS A 182 -0.94 -11.77 5.79
CA HIS A 182 -0.75 -11.74 4.33
C HIS A 182 -1.80 -12.54 3.57
N LYS A 183 -2.20 -13.70 4.10
CA LYS A 183 -3.22 -14.55 3.48
C LYS A 183 -4.63 -13.98 3.60
N ALA A 184 -4.96 -13.37 4.74
CA ALA A 184 -6.28 -12.78 4.98
C ALA A 184 -6.58 -11.57 4.09
N GLY A 185 -5.54 -10.90 3.59
CA GLY A 185 -5.66 -9.63 2.89
C GLY A 185 -5.99 -8.49 3.84
N ILE A 186 -6.27 -7.32 3.27
CA ILE A 186 -6.58 -6.10 4.02
C ILE A 186 -7.98 -5.60 3.69
N CYS A 187 -8.59 -4.83 4.58
CA CYS A 187 -9.82 -4.10 4.37
C CYS A 187 -9.75 -2.72 5.02
N ARG A 188 -10.78 -1.90 4.80
CA ARG A 188 -10.92 -0.57 5.41
C ARG A 188 -10.73 -0.56 6.93
N LYS A 189 -11.23 -1.57 7.64
CA LYS A 189 -11.15 -1.63 9.11
C LYS A 189 -9.73 -1.92 9.61
N CYS A 190 -8.94 -2.62 8.81
CA CYS A 190 -7.71 -3.25 9.28
C CYS A 190 -6.44 -2.68 8.63
N VAL A 191 -6.59 -1.85 7.59
CA VAL A 191 -5.47 -1.27 6.84
C VAL A 191 -4.52 -0.45 7.73
N TYR A 192 -5.06 0.29 8.70
CA TYR A 192 -4.28 1.06 9.69
C TYR A 192 -3.31 0.18 10.47
N PHE A 193 -3.85 -0.90 11.05
CA PHE A 193 -3.06 -1.87 11.80
C PHE A 193 -2.11 -2.66 10.90
N TRP A 194 -2.53 -2.93 9.67
CA TRP A 194 -1.70 -3.64 8.70
C TRP A 194 -0.44 -2.87 8.37
N ILE A 195 -0.53 -1.54 8.18
CA ILE A 195 0.63 -0.69 7.87
C ILE A 195 1.66 -0.75 9.00
N GLU A 196 1.23 -0.56 10.25
CA GLU A 196 2.15 -0.62 11.39
C GLU A 196 2.73 -2.02 11.58
N PHE A 197 1.89 -3.06 11.46
CA PHE A 197 2.34 -4.45 11.58
C PHE A 197 3.33 -4.82 10.46
N PHE A 198 3.09 -4.37 9.24
CA PHE A 198 3.96 -4.65 8.10
C PHE A 198 5.33 -4.00 8.27
N GLU A 199 5.38 -2.73 8.71
CA GLU A 199 6.65 -2.07 9.01
C GLU A 199 7.39 -2.74 10.17
N TYR A 200 6.68 -3.14 11.23
CA TYR A 200 7.25 -3.95 12.30
C TYR A 200 7.85 -5.26 11.76
N PHE A 201 7.08 -6.04 11.02
CA PHE A 201 7.56 -7.30 10.44
C PHE A 201 8.79 -7.11 9.55
N LYS A 202 8.80 -6.07 8.73
CA LYS A 202 9.93 -5.73 7.83
C LYS A 202 11.18 -5.36 8.61
N GLY A 203 11.05 -4.59 9.70
CA GLY A 203 12.18 -4.25 10.56
C GLY A 203 12.76 -5.48 11.27
N ILE A 204 11.89 -6.38 11.77
CA ILE A 204 12.31 -7.67 12.32
C ILE A 204 13.09 -8.49 11.29
N ARG A 205 12.56 -8.61 10.07
CA ARG A 205 13.24 -9.36 9.00
C ARG A 205 14.61 -8.77 8.67
N LYS A 206 14.74 -7.43 8.66
CA LYS A 206 16.02 -6.75 8.45
C LYS A 206 17.01 -7.06 9.58
N LEU A 207 16.55 -6.99 10.83
CA LEU A 207 17.36 -7.33 12.00
C LEU A 207 17.86 -8.77 11.95
N VAL A 208 16.98 -9.72 11.62
CA VAL A 208 17.34 -11.15 11.52
C VAL A 208 18.33 -11.40 10.37
N ASN A 209 18.11 -10.81 9.20
CA ASN A 209 18.98 -11.02 8.04
C ASN A 209 20.39 -10.42 8.20
N GLN A 210 20.55 -9.39 9.04
CA GLN A 210 21.85 -8.79 9.32
C GLN A 210 22.77 -9.72 10.13
N TYR A 211 22.22 -10.71 10.83
CA TYR A 211 22.97 -11.59 11.72
C TYR A 211 22.61 -13.06 11.50
N PRO A 212 23.18 -13.70 10.45
CA PRO A 212 22.85 -15.08 10.10
C PRO A 212 23.29 -16.12 11.14
N ASN A 213 24.08 -15.74 12.16
CA ASN A 213 24.67 -16.69 13.11
C ASN A 213 24.13 -16.50 14.54
N TYR A 214 23.71 -17.62 15.16
CA TYR A 214 22.93 -17.65 16.40
C TYR A 214 23.65 -17.07 17.63
N ASN A 215 24.99 -17.12 17.69
CA ASN A 215 25.75 -16.58 18.83
C ASN A 215 25.70 -15.04 18.92
N TYR A 216 25.37 -14.35 17.83
CA TYR A 216 25.12 -12.90 17.81
C TYR A 216 23.74 -12.52 18.37
N TYR A 217 22.85 -13.51 18.50
CA TYR A 217 21.44 -13.30 18.83
C TYR A 217 21.25 -12.80 20.28
N ARG A 218 22.15 -13.16 21.21
CA ARG A 218 22.04 -12.76 22.62
C ARG A 218 22.22 -11.25 22.83
N GLY A 219 23.08 -10.59 22.05
CA GLY A 219 23.23 -9.13 22.04
C GLY A 219 22.11 -8.40 21.27
N ASN A 220 21.30 -9.14 20.51
CA ASN A 220 20.21 -8.58 19.69
C ASN A 220 18.83 -8.75 20.33
N ILE A 221 18.71 -9.46 21.46
CA ILE A 221 17.46 -9.56 22.22
C ILE A 221 17.04 -8.17 22.69
N ASP A 222 17.98 -7.35 23.17
CA ASP A 222 17.67 -6.00 23.63
C ASP A 222 17.21 -5.11 22.47
N SER A 223 17.84 -5.19 21.29
CA SER A 223 17.37 -4.50 20.08
C SER A 223 15.99 -4.98 19.63
N LEU A 224 15.71 -6.28 19.75
CA LEU A 224 14.41 -6.85 19.44
C LEU A 224 13.33 -6.37 20.42
N LYS A 225 13.66 -6.29 21.71
CA LYS A 225 12.79 -5.73 22.76
C LYS A 225 12.52 -4.25 22.50
N GLU A 226 13.56 -3.45 22.25
CA GLU A 226 13.41 -2.02 21.91
C GLU A 226 12.52 -1.82 20.68
N TYR A 227 12.73 -2.63 19.65
CA TYR A 227 11.93 -2.56 18.42
C TYR A 227 10.47 -2.99 18.65
N HIS A 228 10.24 -3.99 19.51
CA HIS A 228 8.90 -4.39 19.92
C HIS A 228 8.19 -3.32 20.77
N GLU A 229 8.90 -2.64 21.68
CA GLU A 229 8.35 -1.53 22.46
C GLU A 229 7.95 -0.34 21.57
N LYS A 230 8.79 0.01 20.58
CA LYS A 230 8.43 1.02 19.55
C LYS A 230 7.17 0.64 18.78
N PHE A 231 6.98 -0.66 18.50
CA PHE A 231 5.78 -1.14 17.84
C PHE A 231 4.55 -1.05 18.75
N LYS A 232 4.65 -1.37 20.05
CA LYS A 232 3.56 -1.17 21.02
C LYS A 232 3.09 0.28 21.08
N GLU A 233 4.05 1.21 21.15
CA GLU A 233 3.75 2.64 21.20
C GLU A 233 3.01 3.07 19.93
N LYS A 234 3.53 2.72 18.75
CA LYS A 234 2.90 3.02 17.47
C LYS A 234 1.49 2.45 17.38
N LEU A 235 1.29 1.20 17.77
CA LEU A 235 -0.02 0.56 17.73
C LEU A 235 -1.02 1.29 18.65
N THR A 236 -0.58 1.72 19.84
CA THR A 236 -1.40 2.53 20.74
C THR A 236 -1.82 3.85 20.10
N GLN A 237 -0.88 4.53 19.44
CA GLN A 237 -1.15 5.76 18.67
C GLN A 237 -2.13 5.50 17.51
N THR A 238 -1.98 4.39 16.80
CA THR A 238 -2.87 3.99 15.70
C THR A 238 -4.29 3.73 16.20
N ILE A 239 -4.47 3.08 17.34
CA ILE A 239 -5.80 2.85 17.94
C ILE A 239 -6.49 4.20 18.20
N ALA A 240 -5.82 5.10 18.93
CA ALA A 240 -6.36 6.43 19.23
C ALA A 240 -6.64 7.24 17.95
N TYR A 241 -5.78 7.13 16.94
CA TYR A 241 -5.98 7.78 15.65
C TYR A 241 -7.23 7.26 14.93
N VAL A 242 -7.42 5.94 14.84
CA VAL A 242 -8.58 5.33 14.19
C VAL A 242 -9.89 5.72 14.89
N GLU A 243 -9.89 5.79 16.22
CA GLU A 243 -11.05 6.28 17.00
C GLU A 243 -11.39 7.72 16.63
N LYS A 244 -10.40 8.62 16.64
CA LYS A 244 -10.57 10.02 16.24
C LYS A 244 -11.04 10.16 14.79
N LEU A 245 -10.54 9.32 13.89
CA LEU A 245 -10.92 9.33 12.48
C LEU A 245 -12.40 8.92 12.30
N SER A 246 -12.86 7.94 13.07
CA SER A 246 -14.28 7.55 13.13
C SER A 246 -15.17 8.70 13.56
N GLU A 247 -14.77 9.47 14.58
CA GLU A 247 -15.50 10.67 14.99
C GLU A 247 -15.55 11.75 13.91
N ARG A 248 -14.42 12.01 13.23
CA ARG A 248 -14.35 12.97 12.13
C ARG A 248 -15.30 12.60 10.99
N ARG A 249 -15.32 11.32 10.60
CA ARG A 249 -16.25 10.81 9.59
C ARG A 249 -17.71 11.08 9.95
N LYS A 250 -18.09 10.85 11.20
CA LYS A 250 -19.46 11.12 11.67
C LYS A 250 -19.85 12.59 11.51
N ARG A 251 -18.93 13.52 11.78
CA ARG A 251 -19.17 14.97 11.64
C ARG A 251 -19.41 15.39 10.19
N VAL A 252 -18.59 14.88 9.26
CA VAL A 252 -18.74 15.20 7.83
C VAL A 252 -20.09 14.73 7.28
N VAL A 253 -20.57 13.56 7.71
CA VAL A 253 -21.91 13.08 7.34
C VAL A 253 -22.99 14.03 7.88
N THR A 254 -22.90 14.41 9.16
CA THR A 254 -23.91 15.30 9.77
C THR A 254 -23.91 16.72 9.19
N ASP A 255 -22.77 17.21 8.72
CA ASP A 255 -22.67 18.55 8.12
C ASP A 255 -23.20 18.56 6.68
N ASN A 256 -22.97 17.49 5.90
CA ASN A 256 -23.56 17.34 4.58
C ASN A 256 -25.10 17.26 4.67
N ASP A 257 -25.66 16.44 5.57
CA ASP A 257 -27.11 16.32 5.79
C ASP A 257 -27.77 17.66 6.18
N ARG A 258 -27.06 18.55 6.89
CA ARG A 258 -27.56 19.89 7.26
C ARG A 258 -27.54 20.89 6.12
N SER A 259 -26.63 20.73 5.16
CA SER A 259 -26.51 21.60 4.00
C SER A 259 -27.48 21.26 2.86
N GLU A 260 -28.07 20.06 2.90
CA GLU A 260 -29.11 19.60 1.96
C GLU A 260 -30.55 19.86 2.45
N GLN A 261 -30.74 20.43 3.65
CA GLN A 261 -32.06 20.89 4.06
C GLN A 261 -32.51 22.07 3.19
N PRO A 262 -33.71 22.03 2.58
CA PRO A 262 -34.24 23.15 1.82
C PRO A 262 -34.24 24.38 2.72
N LYS A 263 -33.68 25.49 2.22
CA LYS A 263 -33.97 26.80 2.81
C LYS A 263 -35.44 27.07 2.52
N ASP A 264 -36.29 26.70 3.48
CA ASP A 264 -37.71 27.05 3.42
C ASP A 264 -37.83 28.56 3.23
N ALA A 265 -38.62 28.92 2.22
CA ALA A 265 -38.90 30.26 1.73
C ALA A 265 -39.79 31.06 2.69
#